data_AF-I1X6Q1-F1
#
_entry.id   AF-I1X6Q1-F1
#
_cell.length_a   1.000
_cell.length_b   1.000
_cell.length_c   1.000
_cell.angle_alpha   90.00
_cell.angle_beta   90.00
_cell.angle_gamma   90.00
#
_symmetry.space_group_name_H-M   'P 1'
#
loop_
_entity.id
_entity.type
_entity.pdbx_description
1 polymer ?
#
loop_
_entity_poly.entity_id
_entity_poly.type
_entity_poly.pdbx_seq_one_letter_code
_entity_poly.pdbx_strand_id
1 'polypeptide(L)'
;QVDPAFEGLDGGPGSLAKWNPLSNVSGTAVWSFLRTMDVPVNALHFKGYVSIGCEPCTRAVLPGQHEREGRWWWEDAKAKECGLHK
;
A
#
# COMPACT_ATOMS: atom_id res chain seq x y z
N GLN A 1 8.22 -4.99 14.07
CA GLN A 1 7.73 -4.05 15.10
C GLN A 1 6.39 -4.54 15.63
N VAL A 2 5.96 -4.18 16.84
CA VAL A 2 4.56 -4.40 17.24
C VAL A 2 3.67 -3.50 16.37
N ASP A 3 2.56 -4.03 15.88
CA ASP A 3 1.62 -3.27 15.06
C ASP A 3 0.74 -2.37 15.95
N PRO A 4 0.86 -1.04 15.87
CA PRO A 4 0.07 -0.12 16.69
C PRO A 4 -1.44 -0.16 16.36
N ALA A 5 -1.82 -0.72 15.21
CA ALA A 5 -3.23 -0.94 14.88
C ALA A 5 -3.81 -2.18 15.62
N PHE A 6 -2.95 -3.09 16.08
CA PHE A 6 -3.32 -4.36 16.70
C PHE A 6 -2.52 -4.62 17.99
N GLU A 7 -2.43 -3.60 18.85
CA GLU A 7 -1.94 -3.78 20.22
C GLU A 7 -3.02 -4.48 21.07
N GLY A 8 -2.61 -5.53 21.80
CA GLY A 8 -3.48 -6.20 22.77
C GLY A 8 -3.90 -5.25 23.90
N LEU A 9 -4.92 -5.62 24.66
CA LEU A 9 -5.31 -4.89 25.87
C LEU A 9 -4.07 -4.67 26.76
N ASP A 10 -3.85 -3.42 27.17
CA ASP A 10 -2.72 -2.97 27.98
C ASP A 10 -1.32 -3.28 27.41
N GLY A 11 -1.19 -3.37 26.07
CA GLY A 11 0.09 -3.66 25.40
C GLY A 11 0.56 -5.11 25.60
N GLY A 12 -0.34 -5.97 26.07
CA GLY A 12 -0.04 -7.33 26.50
C GLY A 12 -0.45 -8.42 25.49
N PRO A 13 -0.89 -9.60 25.97
CA PRO A 13 -1.32 -10.72 25.15
C PRO A 13 -2.32 -10.30 24.05
N GLY A 14 -2.08 -10.76 22.82
CA GLY A 14 -2.88 -10.40 21.64
C GLY A 14 -2.21 -9.37 20.72
N SER A 15 -1.08 -8.79 21.12
CA SER A 15 -0.31 -7.88 20.26
C SER A 15 0.28 -8.59 19.03
N LEU A 16 0.10 -7.98 17.85
CA LEU A 16 0.55 -8.56 16.59
C LEU A 16 1.92 -7.99 16.16
N ALA A 17 2.83 -8.86 15.74
CA ALA A 17 4.10 -8.43 15.15
C ALA A 17 3.93 -8.13 13.66
N LYS A 18 4.21 -6.89 13.25
CA LYS A 18 4.25 -6.45 11.85
C LYS A 18 5.66 -6.52 11.28
N TRP A 19 5.78 -7.18 10.14
CA TRP A 19 6.99 -7.25 9.33
C TRP A 19 6.71 -6.65 7.97
N ASN A 20 7.62 -5.79 7.48
CA ASN A 20 7.54 -5.18 6.15
C ASN A 20 8.78 -5.59 5.33
N PRO A 21 8.87 -6.83 4.81
CA PRO A 21 10.09 -7.32 4.13
C PRO A 21 10.52 -6.49 2.93
N LEU A 22 9.57 -5.78 2.31
CA LEU A 22 9.78 -4.93 1.15
C LEU A 22 10.05 -3.45 1.51
N SER A 23 10.26 -3.11 2.79
CA SER A 23 10.36 -1.70 3.23
C SER A 23 11.46 -0.90 2.52
N ASN A 24 12.56 -1.58 2.14
CA ASN A 24 13.72 -0.98 1.49
C ASN A 24 13.78 -1.30 -0.01
N VAL A 25 12.72 -1.91 -0.57
CA VAL A 25 12.66 -2.28 -1.99
C VAL A 25 11.96 -1.17 -2.76
N SER A 26 12.62 -0.62 -3.78
CA SER A 26 12.01 0.41 -4.62
C SER A 26 10.88 -0.15 -5.49
N GLY A 27 9.92 0.69 -5.89
CA GLY A 27 8.87 0.29 -6.81
C GLY A 27 9.41 -0.26 -8.14
N THR A 28 10.53 0.28 -8.64
CA THR A 28 11.20 -0.24 -9.86
C THR A 28 11.78 -1.63 -9.67
N ALA A 29 12.29 -1.95 -8.48
CA ALA A 29 12.79 -3.28 -8.15
C ALA A 29 11.63 -4.29 -8.03
N VAL A 30 10.52 -3.91 -7.39
CA VAL A 30 9.30 -4.74 -7.34
C VAL A 30 8.82 -5.07 -8.75
N TRP A 31 8.65 -4.07 -9.62
CA TRP A 31 8.20 -4.29 -11.00
C TRP A 31 9.16 -5.14 -11.83
N SER A 32 10.46 -4.99 -11.62
CA SER A 32 11.46 -5.83 -12.28
C SER A 32 11.35 -7.29 -11.85
N PHE A 33 11.18 -7.54 -10.55
CA PHE A 33 10.97 -8.90 -10.02
C PHE A 33 9.70 -9.53 -10.59
N LEU A 34 8.57 -8.82 -10.57
CA LEU A 34 7.28 -9.33 -11.07
C LEU A 34 7.38 -9.78 -12.54
N ARG A 35 8.07 -9.00 -13.39
CA ARG A 35 8.28 -9.35 -14.80
C ARG A 35 9.23 -10.52 -14.99
N THR A 36 10.37 -10.53 -14.30
CA THR A 36 11.37 -11.61 -14.43
C THR A 36 10.84 -12.96 -13.99
N MET A 37 9.97 -12.96 -12.98
CA MET A 37 9.40 -14.16 -12.38
C MET A 37 8.01 -14.52 -12.94
N ASP A 38 7.54 -13.80 -13.96
CA ASP A 38 6.21 -13.98 -14.58
C ASP A 38 5.07 -14.03 -13.55
N VAL A 39 5.13 -13.13 -12.56
CA VAL A 39 4.11 -13.06 -11.50
C VAL A 39 2.85 -12.39 -12.07
N PRO A 40 1.67 -13.02 -11.96
CA PRO A 40 0.42 -12.38 -12.38
C PRO A 40 0.18 -11.09 -11.59
N VAL A 41 -0.14 -10.01 -12.30
CA VAL A 41 -0.46 -8.71 -11.73
C VAL A 41 -1.90 -8.32 -12.03
N ASN A 42 -2.47 -7.43 -11.21
CA ASN A 42 -3.82 -6.91 -11.45
C ASN A 42 -3.85 -6.14 -12.78
N ALA A 43 -4.81 -6.46 -13.65
CA ALA A 43 -4.96 -5.84 -14.96
C ALA A 43 -5.16 -4.30 -14.92
N LEU A 44 -5.63 -3.76 -13.79
CA LEU A 44 -5.77 -2.31 -13.59
C LEU A 44 -4.43 -1.56 -13.62
N HIS A 45 -3.31 -2.23 -13.34
CA HIS A 45 -1.99 -1.60 -13.48
C HIS A 45 -1.72 -1.12 -14.91
N PHE A 46 -2.24 -1.84 -15.93
CA PHE A 46 -2.14 -1.43 -17.33
C PHE A 46 -3.09 -0.28 -17.70
N LYS A 47 -3.98 0.12 -16.79
CA LYS A 47 -4.90 1.26 -16.93
C LYS A 47 -4.48 2.47 -16.08
N GLY A 48 -3.24 2.48 -15.57
CA GLY A 48 -2.69 3.60 -14.78
C GLY A 48 -2.97 3.53 -13.27
N TYR A 49 -3.52 2.43 -12.76
CA TYR A 49 -3.72 2.25 -11.32
C TYR A 49 -2.42 1.75 -10.68
N VAL A 50 -1.63 2.64 -10.09
CA VAL A 50 -0.35 2.26 -9.45
C VAL A 50 -0.57 1.72 -8.03
N SER A 51 -1.38 2.41 -7.21
CA SER A 51 -1.83 1.93 -5.90
C SER A 51 -3.31 1.54 -5.97
N ILE A 52 -3.65 0.31 -5.57
CA ILE A 52 -5.02 -0.24 -5.67
C ILE A 52 -5.57 -0.51 -4.27
N GLY A 53 -6.77 -0.01 -3.97
CA GLY A 53 -7.56 -0.38 -2.81
C GLY A 53 -9.02 -0.64 -3.19
N CYS A 54 -9.96 -0.24 -2.34
CA CYS A 54 -11.39 -0.32 -2.67
C CYS A 54 -11.74 0.56 -3.87
N GLU A 55 -12.69 0.10 -4.68
CA GLU A 55 -13.15 0.77 -5.90
C GLU A 55 -13.52 2.26 -5.72
N PRO A 56 -14.33 2.67 -4.72
CA PRO A 56 -14.77 4.06 -4.62
C PRO A 56 -13.67 5.00 -4.11
N CYS A 57 -12.54 4.46 -3.62
CA CYS A 57 -11.44 5.21 -3.01
C CYS A 57 -10.12 5.04 -3.77
N THR A 58 -10.16 4.48 -4.99
CA THR A 58 -9.01 4.32 -5.87
C THR A 58 -9.25 4.90 -7.27
N ARG A 59 -8.32 5.71 -7.79
CA ARG A 59 -8.29 6.16 -9.19
C ARG A 59 -6.89 5.99 -9.81
N ALA A 60 -6.84 5.97 -11.13
CA ALA A 60 -5.57 6.00 -11.86
C ALA A 60 -4.80 7.32 -11.60
N VAL A 61 -3.48 7.26 -11.73
CA VAL A 61 -2.58 8.42 -11.63
C VAL A 61 -1.97 8.75 -12.98
N LEU A 62 -1.59 10.01 -13.18
CA LEU A 62 -0.89 10.48 -14.37
C LEU A 62 0.61 10.17 -14.29
N PRO A 63 1.32 10.16 -15.43
CA PRO A 63 2.78 10.06 -15.44
C PRO A 63 3.43 11.13 -14.54
N GLY A 64 4.33 10.69 -13.65
CA GLY A 64 5.05 11.58 -12.72
C GLY A 64 4.31 11.91 -11.42
N GLN A 65 3.03 11.58 -11.28
CA GLN A 65 2.33 11.68 -10.00
C GLN A 65 2.80 10.61 -9.02
N HIS A 66 2.75 10.93 -7.73
CA HIS A 66 3.08 9.97 -6.69
C HIS A 66 2.04 8.83 -6.65
N GLU A 67 2.49 7.60 -6.48
CA GLU A 67 1.68 6.38 -6.59
C GLU A 67 0.43 6.35 -5.70
N ARG A 68 0.47 7.01 -4.54
CA ARG A 68 -0.65 7.12 -3.59
C ARG A 68 -1.56 8.33 -3.82
N GLU A 69 -1.31 9.19 -4.80
CA GLU A 69 -2.23 10.30 -5.14
C GLU A 69 -3.58 9.81 -5.68
N GLY A 70 -3.63 8.56 -6.16
CA GLY A 70 -4.86 7.89 -6.56
C GLY A 70 -5.71 7.35 -5.40
N ARG A 71 -5.22 7.38 -4.16
CA ARG A 71 -5.90 6.84 -2.97
C ARG A 71 -6.43 7.97 -2.09
N TRP A 72 -7.69 7.88 -1.66
CA TRP A 72 -8.37 8.92 -0.87
C TRP A 72 -8.10 10.32 -1.43
N TRP A 73 -8.28 10.47 -2.74
CA TRP A 73 -7.79 11.63 -3.49
C TRP A 73 -8.49 12.96 -3.10
N TRP A 74 -9.59 12.87 -2.37
CA TRP A 74 -10.35 14.01 -1.85
C TRP A 74 -10.00 14.37 -0.40
N GLU A 75 -9.25 13.52 0.31
CA GLU A 75 -8.92 13.73 1.73
C GLU A 75 -7.64 14.57 1.91
N ASP A 76 -7.48 15.11 3.12
CA ASP A 76 -6.26 15.82 3.52
C ASP A 76 -5.04 14.91 3.33
N ALA A 77 -3.93 15.48 2.84
CA ALA A 77 -2.68 14.77 2.66
C ALA A 77 -2.18 14.04 3.93
N LYS A 78 -2.55 14.54 5.11
CA LYS A 78 -2.22 13.91 6.41
C LYS A 78 -3.07 12.68 6.76
N ALA A 79 -4.22 12.48 6.10
CA ALA A 79 -5.17 11.41 6.39
C ALA A 79 -5.17 10.31 5.32
N LYS A 80 -3.99 10.01 4.74
CA LYS A 80 -3.85 9.06 3.63
C LYS A 80 -3.41 7.66 4.05
N GLU A 81 -3.51 7.31 5.33
CA GLU A 81 -3.26 5.93 5.79
C GLU A 81 -4.55 5.21 6.15
N CYS A 82 -4.65 3.95 5.71
CA CYS A 82 -5.80 3.10 6.04
C CYS A 82 -5.77 2.73 7.53
N GLY A 83 -6.92 2.52 8.16
CA GLY A 83 -7.02 2.02 9.54
C GLY A 83 -6.40 0.63 9.80
N LEU A 84 -5.91 -0.06 8.76
CA LEU A 84 -5.01 -1.23 8.90
C LEU A 84 -3.57 -0.84 9.33
N HIS A 85 -3.30 0.46 9.39
CA HIS A 85 -2.05 1.08 9.78
C HIS A 85 -2.37 2.24 10.73
N LYS A 86 -1.51 2.47 11.72
CA LYS A 86 -1.66 3.52 12.72
C LYS A 86 -0.30 4.11 13.04
#